data_AF-A0A937SPA2-F1
#
_entry.id   AF-A0A937SPA2-F1
#
_cell.length_a   1.000
_cell.length_b   1.000
_cell.length_c   1.000
_cell.angle_alpha   90.00
_cell.angle_beta   90.00
_cell.angle_gamma   90.00
#
_symmetry.space_group_name_H-M   'P 1'
#
loop_
_entity.id
_entity.type
_entity.pdbx_description
1 polymer ?
#
loop_
_entity_poly.entity_id
_entity_poly.type
_entity_poly.pdbx_seq_one_letter_code
_entity_poly.pdbx_strand_id
1 'polypeptide(L)'
;GVEHQLNDELALRAGWNWGNSPIDSDNTFANTLFPGTTEHHFTLGSTYAMDAFEFGVSGYMTLKNTQTDGGSGGGYSRMGKGTWISHRQYGGQLSAKYNF
;
A
#
# COMPACT_ATOMS: atom_id res chain seq x y z
N GLY A 1 1.47 10.44 -7.82
CA GLY A 1 0.47 11.11 -6.99
C GLY A 1 0.29 12.54 -7.46
N VAL A 2 -0.72 13.23 -6.96
CA VAL A 2 -1.00 14.64 -7.20
C VAL A 2 -1.11 15.35 -5.85
N GLU A 3 -0.59 16.57 -5.80
CA GLU A 3 -0.77 17.50 -4.70
C GLU A 3 -1.50 18.73 -5.24
N HIS A 4 -2.52 19.18 -4.52
CA HIS A 4 -3.29 20.36 -4.87
C HIS A 4 -3.42 21.27 -3.66
N GLN A 5 -2.96 22.50 -3.81
CA GLN A 5 -3.10 23.54 -2.81
C GLN A 5 -4.48 24.19 -2.98
N LEU A 6 -5.33 24.03 -1.96
CA LEU A 6 -6.68 24.60 -1.97
C LEU A 6 -6.67 26.09 -1.61
N ASN A 7 -5.78 26.48 -0.69
CA ASN A 7 -5.52 27.85 -0.27
C ASN A 7 -4.13 27.93 0.37
N ASP A 8 -3.73 29.11 0.84
CA ASP A 8 -2.40 29.35 1.42
C ASP A 8 -2.12 28.47 2.66
N GLU A 9 -3.16 27.99 3.33
CA GLU A 9 -3.08 27.20 4.57
C GLU A 9 -3.31 25.70 4.34
N LEU A 10 -3.97 25.27 3.27
CA LEU A 10 -4.45 23.89 3.10
C LEU A 10 -3.96 23.29 1.77
N ALA A 11 -3.22 22.19 1.89
CA ALA A 11 -2.82 21.35 0.76
C ALA A 11 -3.40 19.94 0.89
N LEU A 12 -3.92 19.40 -0.20
CA LEU A 12 -4.38 18.02 -0.31
C LEU A 12 -3.44 17.20 -1.18
N ARG A 13 -3.21 15.95 -0.80
CA ARG A 13 -2.39 14.98 -1.55
C ARG A 13 -3.21 13.73 -1.79
N ALA A 14 -3.22 13.26 -3.04
CA ALA A 14 -3.81 11.99 -3.40
C ALA A 14 -2.83 11.22 -4.28
N GLY A 15 -2.66 9.94 -4.02
CA GLY A 15 -1.77 9.08 -4.76
C GLY A 15 -2.42 7.75 -5.06
N TRP A 16 -2.16 7.25 -6.26
CA TRP A 16 -2.37 5.86 -6.59
C TRP A 16 -1.07 5.34 -7.16
N ASN A 17 -0.65 4.19 -6.66
CA ASN A 17 0.48 3.44 -7.16
C ASN A 17 0.02 2.03 -7.51
N TRP A 18 0.47 1.57 -8.67
CA TRP A 18 0.32 0.20 -9.12
C TRP A 18 1.70 -0.41 -9.29
N GLY A 19 1.97 -1.47 -8.54
CA GLY A 19 3.20 -2.25 -8.63
C GLY A 19 2.83 -3.69 -8.93
N ASN A 20 3.25 -4.20 -10.10
CA ASN A 20 3.14 -5.62 -10.37
C ASN A 20 3.99 -6.39 -9.37
N SER A 21 3.39 -7.42 -8.76
CA SER A 21 4.12 -8.26 -7.83
C SER A 21 5.19 -9.04 -8.61
N PRO A 22 6.49 -8.95 -8.24
CA PRO A 22 7.57 -9.63 -8.95
C PRO A 22 7.64 -11.14 -8.65
N ILE A 23 6.66 -11.67 -7.90
CA ILE A 23 6.63 -13.07 -7.46
C ILE A 23 5.63 -13.83 -8.34
N ASP A 24 6.15 -14.71 -9.20
CA ASP A 24 5.35 -15.60 -10.04
C ASP A 24 4.37 -16.45 -9.22
N SER A 25 3.15 -16.62 -9.75
CA SER A 25 2.03 -17.32 -9.10
C SER A 25 2.32 -18.77 -8.70
N ASP A 26 3.37 -19.38 -9.27
CA ASP A 26 3.76 -20.77 -9.03
C ASP A 26 4.57 -20.99 -7.73
N ASN A 27 5.01 -19.91 -7.05
CA ASN A 27 5.77 -19.96 -5.78
C ASN A 27 5.00 -19.29 -4.63
N THR A 28 3.76 -19.72 -4.40
CA THR A 28 2.87 -19.15 -3.39
C THR A 28 3.39 -19.31 -1.94
N PHE A 29 4.29 -20.26 -1.69
CA PHE A 29 4.96 -20.42 -0.37
C PHE A 29 5.93 -19.27 -0.04
N ALA A 30 6.60 -18.68 -1.05
CA ALA A 30 7.45 -17.51 -0.85
C ALA A 30 6.63 -16.25 -0.50
N ASN A 31 5.41 -16.15 -1.04
CA ASN A 31 4.45 -15.09 -0.71
C ASN A 31 3.94 -15.14 0.75
N THR A 32 4.09 -16.27 1.46
CA THR A 32 3.81 -16.36 2.91
C THR A 32 4.87 -15.63 3.73
N LEU A 33 6.14 -15.70 3.33
CA LEU A 33 7.26 -15.07 4.03
C LEU A 33 7.37 -13.57 3.74
N PHE A 34 7.06 -13.15 2.52
CA PHE A 34 7.05 -11.75 2.11
C PHE A 34 5.74 -11.45 1.37
N PRO A 35 4.72 -10.89 2.06
CA PRO A 35 3.46 -10.51 1.43
C PRO A 35 3.65 -9.27 0.53
N GLY A 36 4.25 -9.48 -0.64
CA GLY A 36 4.39 -8.50 -1.72
C GLY A 36 3.22 -8.54 -2.70
N THR A 37 2.13 -9.25 -2.36
CA THR A 37 0.99 -9.48 -3.26
C THR A 37 0.16 -8.24 -3.49
N THR A 38 0.33 -7.17 -2.71
CA THR A 38 -0.53 -6.02 -2.87
C THR A 38 -0.12 -5.17 -4.06
N GLU A 39 -0.96 -5.15 -5.08
CA GLU A 39 -0.63 -4.47 -6.34
C GLU A 39 -1.04 -3.00 -6.36
N HIS A 40 -2.10 -2.62 -5.64
CA HIS A 40 -2.60 -1.26 -5.64
C HIS A 40 -2.47 -0.61 -4.28
N HIS A 41 -1.78 0.53 -4.24
CA HIS A 41 -1.64 1.37 -3.06
C HIS A 41 -2.34 2.71 -3.34
N PHE A 42 -3.36 3.00 -2.57
CA PHE A 42 -4.02 4.30 -2.55
C PHE A 42 -3.50 5.08 -1.35
N THR A 43 -3.08 6.31 -1.59
CA THR A 43 -2.63 7.23 -0.54
C THR A 43 -3.46 8.49 -0.61
N LEU A 44 -3.81 9.03 0.55
CA LEU A 44 -4.51 10.31 0.67
C LEU A 44 -3.97 11.04 1.90
N GLY A 45 -3.75 12.34 1.78
CA GLY A 45 -3.30 13.16 2.90
C GLY A 45 -3.67 14.61 2.74
N SER A 46 -3.54 15.34 3.83
CA SER A 46 -3.72 16.78 3.88
C SER A 46 -2.66 17.40 4.78
N THR A 47 -2.29 18.63 4.46
CA THR A 47 -1.48 19.49 5.31
C THR A 47 -2.24 20.76 5.59
N TYR A 48 -2.24 21.17 6.85
CA TYR A 48 -2.77 22.43 7.33
C TYR A 48 -1.65 23.26 7.96
N ALA A 49 -1.35 24.41 7.36
CA ALA A 49 -0.37 25.38 7.81
C ALA A 49 -1.07 26.53 8.55
N MET A 50 -0.49 26.91 9.68
CA MET A 50 -0.75 28.07 10.50
C MET A 50 0.58 28.85 10.62
N ASP A 51 0.55 30.11 11.03
CA ASP A 51 1.72 31.01 11.09
C ASP A 51 3.05 30.34 11.46
N ALA A 52 3.11 29.68 12.62
CA ALA A 52 4.31 29.00 13.09
C ALA A 52 4.22 27.47 13.04
N PHE A 53 3.07 26.88 12.72
CA PHE A 53 2.83 25.44 12.84
C PHE A 53 2.27 24.85 11.56
N GLU A 54 2.77 23.69 11.15
CA GLU A 54 2.27 22.94 10.01
C GLU A 54 1.92 21.53 10.46
N PHE A 55 0.66 21.15 10.32
CA PHE A 55 0.14 19.83 10.66
C PHE A 55 -0.08 19.03 9.38
N GLY A 56 0.37 17.79 9.37
CA GLY A 56 0.15 16.85 8.28
C GLY A 56 -0.58 15.61 8.77
N VAL A 57 -1.56 15.16 8.00
CA VAL A 57 -2.19 13.85 8.17
C VAL A 57 -2.15 13.13 6.84
N SER A 58 -1.78 11.86 6.85
CA SER A 58 -1.86 11.03 5.66
C SER A 58 -2.28 9.62 6.03
N GLY A 59 -2.92 8.95 5.09
CA GLY A 59 -3.35 7.58 5.17
C GLY A 59 -3.04 6.87 3.87
N TYR A 60 -2.81 5.57 3.99
CA TYR A 60 -2.75 4.70 2.84
C TYR A 60 -3.58 3.46 3.08
N MET A 61 -4.16 2.96 1.99
CA MET A 61 -4.86 1.70 1.96
C MET A 61 -4.43 0.94 0.72
N THR A 62 -4.35 -0.37 0.84
CA THR A 62 -3.91 -1.21 -0.25
C THR A 62 -5.06 -2.13 -0.66
N LEU A 63 -5.35 -2.28 -1.95
CA LEU A 63 -6.46 -3.16 -2.37
C LEU A 63 -6.11 -4.62 -2.07
N LYS A 64 -7.14 -5.40 -1.70
CA LYS A 64 -6.98 -6.82 -1.42
C LYS A 64 -6.63 -7.54 -2.73
N ASN A 65 -5.42 -8.07 -2.82
CA ASN A 65 -5.07 -9.01 -3.88
C ASN A 65 -5.10 -10.44 -3.32
N THR A 66 -5.66 -11.36 -4.09
CA THR A 66 -5.76 -12.77 -3.70
C THR A 66 -4.99 -13.60 -4.71
N GLN A 67 -3.87 -14.17 -4.27
CA GLN A 67 -3.10 -15.10 -5.09
C GLN A 67 -3.40 -16.53 -4.62
N THR A 68 -3.70 -17.42 -5.58
CA THR A 68 -4.05 -18.82 -5.33
C THR A 68 -3.08 -19.72 -6.05
N ASP A 69 -2.52 -20.72 -5.36
CA ASP A 69 -1.63 -21.71 -5.95
C ASP A 69 -2.44 -22.70 -6.81
N GLY A 70 -2.20 -22.69 -8.13
CA GLY A 70 -2.85 -23.60 -9.09
C GLY A 70 -2.33 -25.04 -9.04
N GLY A 71 -1.20 -25.28 -8.36
CA GLY A 71 -0.55 -26.59 -8.27
C GLY A 71 0.14 -27.05 -9.57
N SER A 72 0.44 -26.12 -10.48
CA SER A 72 1.16 -26.34 -11.75
C SER A 72 2.68 -26.48 -11.60
N GLY A 73 3.23 -26.05 -10.47
CA GLY A 73 4.67 -26.11 -10.17
C GLY A 73 5.18 -27.48 -9.68
N GLY A 74 6.40 -27.49 -9.14
CA GLY A 74 7.11 -28.70 -8.69
C GLY A 74 6.44 -29.45 -7.52
N GLY A 75 7.16 -30.40 -6.91
CA GLY A 75 6.61 -31.28 -5.85
C GLY A 75 5.94 -30.56 -4.67
N TYR A 76 6.43 -29.35 -4.33
CA TYR A 76 5.86 -28.50 -3.28
C TYR A 76 4.54 -27.81 -3.69
N SER A 77 4.41 -27.32 -4.94
CA SER A 77 3.16 -26.71 -5.44
C SER A 77 2.04 -27.75 -5.58
N ARG A 78 2.37 -29.02 -5.88
CA ARG A 78 1.39 -30.12 -5.89
C ARG A 78 0.83 -30.46 -4.50
N MET A 79 1.63 -30.31 -3.45
CA MET A 79 1.19 -30.49 -2.05
C MET A 79 0.44 -29.27 -1.50
N GLY A 80 0.77 -28.06 -1.99
CA GLY A 80 0.14 -26.79 -1.60
C GLY A 80 -1.06 -26.36 -2.46
N LYS A 81 -1.47 -27.20 -3.43
CA LYS A 81 -2.56 -26.92 -4.38
C LYS A 81 -3.82 -26.45 -3.66
N GLY A 82 -4.29 -25.26 -4.02
CA GLY A 82 -5.48 -24.65 -3.41
C GLY A 82 -5.20 -23.82 -2.15
N THR A 83 -3.94 -23.55 -1.79
CA THR A 83 -3.60 -22.56 -0.76
C THR A 83 -3.81 -21.15 -1.31
N TRP A 84 -4.54 -20.32 -0.57
CA TRP A 84 -4.75 -18.91 -0.90
C TRP A 84 -4.10 -18.00 0.14
N ILE A 85 -3.44 -16.95 -0.33
CA ILE A 85 -2.92 -15.87 0.52
C ILE A 85 -3.63 -14.60 0.11
N SER A 86 -4.28 -13.99 1.09
CA SER A 86 -4.99 -12.73 0.94
C SER A 86 -4.37 -11.73 1.90
N HIS A 87 -3.72 -10.70 1.34
CA HIS A 87 -3.11 -9.63 2.12
C HIS A 87 -3.82 -8.30 1.87
N ARG A 88 -4.06 -7.55 2.93
CA ARG A 88 -4.55 -6.17 2.88
C ARG A 88 -3.85 -5.37 3.96
N GLN A 89 -3.25 -4.25 3.57
CA GLN A 89 -2.58 -3.33 4.46
C GLN A 89 -3.29 -1.98 4.45
N TYR A 90 -3.30 -1.33 5.61
CA TYR A 90 -3.68 0.05 5.76
C TYR A 90 -2.78 0.68 6.82
N GLY A 91 -2.56 1.98 6.72
CA GLY A 91 -1.76 2.71 7.68
C GLY A 91 -2.05 4.19 7.62
N GLY A 92 -1.67 4.89 8.68
CA GLY A 92 -1.81 6.33 8.79
C GLY A 92 -0.56 6.94 9.39
N GLN A 93 -0.34 8.21 9.09
CA GLN A 93 0.75 9.02 9.60
C GLN A 93 0.22 10.40 9.99
N LEU A 94 0.69 10.89 11.13
CA LEU A 94 0.48 12.25 11.61
C LEU A 94 1.84 12.93 11.73
N SER A 95 1.92 14.20 11.38
CA SER A 95 3.14 15.01 11.52
C SER A 95 2.79 16.40 12.00
N ALA A 96 3.68 17.00 12.80
CA ALA A 96 3.62 18.41 13.17
C ALA A 96 5.01 19.01 12.96
N LYS A 97 5.07 20.19 12.40
CA LYS A 97 6.29 20.95 12.12
C LYS A 97 6.11 22.35 12.67
N TYR A 98 7.15 22.86 13.32
CA TYR A 98 7.16 24.22 13.87
C TYR A 98 8.29 24.99 13.21
N ASN A 99 7.99 26.19 12.68
CA ASN A 99 8.95 27.06 12.03
C ASN A 99 9.38 28.16 13.03
N PHE A 100 10.69 28.25 13.29
CA PHE A 100 11.33 29.23 14.18
C PHE A 100 11.94 30.37 13.37
#